data_AF-A0A1Y1UZ86-F1
#
_entry.id   AF-A0A1Y1UZ86-F1
#
_cell.length_a   1.000
_cell.length_b   1.000
_cell.length_c   1.000
_cell.angle_alpha   90.00
_cell.angle_beta   90.00
_cell.angle_gamma   90.00
#
_symmetry.space_group_name_H-M   'P 1'
#
loop_
_entity.id
_entity.type
_entity.pdbx_description
1 polymer ?
#
loop_
_entity_poly.entity_id
_entity_poly.type
_entity_poly.pdbx_seq_one_letter_code
_entity_poly.pdbx_strand_id
1 'polypeptide(L)'
;MKSIYYYYFICILILIVNAMDIGYSSINPMNRLGRRRIPNPDNTLTDDGSYLVIINTKDKSQAIETIHKLILENKGTFKDQNRFEEIQLDHDKNRNNYLVDYGDSGYVYEISSLKGKSVLYVWLSTELVDRVRKLPFVLAVSINRKMKIY
;
A
#
# COMPACT_ATOMS: atom_id res chain seq x y z
N MET A 1 12.38 -14.29 -16.20
CA MET A 1 11.13 -14.01 -16.94
C MET A 1 9.95 -13.49 -16.09
N LYS A 2 10.01 -13.47 -14.74
CA LYS A 2 8.92 -12.95 -13.88
C LYS A 2 8.83 -11.41 -13.80
N SER A 3 9.93 -10.71 -14.08
CA SER A 3 10.00 -9.24 -13.95
C SER A 3 9.15 -8.50 -14.99
N ILE A 4 9.08 -9.01 -16.22
CA ILE A 4 8.35 -8.35 -17.33
C ILE A 4 6.85 -8.27 -17.03
N TYR A 5 6.25 -9.33 -16.50
CA TYR A 5 4.82 -9.36 -16.16
C TYR A 5 4.47 -8.37 -15.03
N TYR A 6 5.40 -8.14 -14.09
CA TYR A 6 5.22 -7.17 -13.01
C TYR A 6 5.19 -5.73 -13.55
N TYR A 7 6.09 -5.38 -14.47
CA TYR A 7 6.07 -4.09 -15.16
C TYR A 7 4.82 -3.91 -16.02
N TYR A 8 4.37 -4.94 -16.73
CA TYR A 8 3.12 -4.88 -17.49
C TYR A 8 1.91 -4.64 -16.57
N PHE A 9 1.86 -5.30 -15.42
CA PHE A 9 0.77 -5.11 -14.45
C PHE A 9 0.77 -3.69 -13.88
N ILE A 10 1.94 -3.15 -13.51
CA ILE A 10 2.07 -1.75 -13.05
C ILE A 10 1.66 -0.78 -14.16
N CYS A 11 2.07 -1.00 -15.40
CA CYS A 11 1.67 -0.16 -16.54
C CYS A 11 0.15 -0.19 -16.78
N ILE A 12 -0.48 -1.36 -16.69
CA ILE A 12 -1.93 -1.50 -16.81
C ILE A 12 -2.65 -0.79 -15.66
N LEU A 13 -2.15 -0.92 -14.43
CA LEU A 13 -2.70 -0.22 -13.27
C LEU A 13 -2.63 1.31 -13.45
N ILE A 14 -1.51 1.81 -13.95
CA ILE A 14 -1.31 3.24 -14.24
C ILE A 14 -2.23 3.71 -15.37
N LEU A 15 -2.42 2.90 -16.41
CA LEU A 15 -3.37 3.18 -17.50
C LEU A 15 -4.82 3.25 -17.01
N ILE A 16 -5.22 2.35 -16.12
CA ILE A 16 -6.57 2.36 -15.51
C ILE A 16 -6.77 3.62 -14.67
N VAL A 17 -5.78 4.02 -13.87
CA VAL A 17 -5.85 5.27 -13.08
C VAL A 17 -5.95 6.49 -13.99
N ASN A 18 -5.16 6.56 -15.07
CA ASN A 18 -5.24 7.67 -16.03
C ASN A 18 -6.57 7.68 -16.81
N ALA A 19 -7.18 6.52 -17.05
CA ALA A 19 -8.51 6.44 -17.66
C ALA A 19 -9.62 6.87 -16.68
N MET A 20 -9.43 6.68 -15.38
CA MET A 20 -10.36 7.13 -14.33
C MET A 20 -10.31 8.65 -14.08
N ASP A 21 -9.21 9.34 -14.41
CA ASP A 21 -9.12 10.82 -14.34
C ASP A 21 -10.13 11.54 -15.26
N ILE A 22 -10.70 10.85 -16.27
CA ILE A 22 -11.73 11.41 -17.17
C ILE A 22 -13.16 11.27 -16.59
N GLY A 23 -13.35 10.52 -15.49
CA GLY A 23 -14.67 9.99 -15.14
C GLY A 23 -15.09 10.00 -13.67
N TYR A 24 -14.50 10.82 -12.79
CA TYR A 24 -14.96 10.90 -11.38
C TYR A 24 -15.43 12.30 -10.99
N SER A 25 -16.66 12.62 -11.40
CA SER A 25 -17.57 13.41 -10.57
C SER A 25 -18.08 12.51 -9.44
N SER A 26 -18.10 13.06 -8.23
CA SER A 26 -18.63 12.50 -6.98
C SER A 26 -19.82 11.54 -7.16
N ILE A 27 -19.67 10.29 -6.68
CA ILE A 27 -20.80 9.42 -6.37
C ILE A 27 -20.49 8.62 -5.09
N ASN A 28 -21.10 9.03 -3.98
CA ASN A 28 -21.38 8.12 -2.86
C ASN A 28 -22.46 7.12 -3.29
N PRO A 29 -22.32 5.84 -2.93
CA PRO A 29 -23.52 5.14 -2.50
C PRO A 29 -23.28 4.25 -1.27
N MET A 30 -24.00 4.60 -0.22
CA MET A 30 -24.33 3.70 0.87
C MET A 30 -25.61 2.95 0.47
N ASN A 31 -25.58 1.61 0.34
CA ASN A 31 -26.60 0.69 0.87
C ASN A 31 -26.41 -0.80 0.48
N ARG A 32 -26.75 -1.63 1.49
CA ARG A 32 -26.78 -3.09 1.68
C ARG A 32 -27.18 -3.96 0.47
N LEU A 33 -26.66 -5.21 0.44
CA LEU A 33 -27.44 -6.45 0.27
C LEU A 33 -26.56 -7.68 0.63
N GLY A 34 -27.11 -8.61 1.41
CA GLY A 34 -26.42 -9.80 1.91
C GLY A 34 -26.21 -10.90 0.87
N ARG A 35 -25.06 -11.59 0.97
CA ARG A 35 -24.85 -12.95 0.48
C ARG A 35 -24.12 -13.77 1.55
N ARG A 36 -24.61 -14.99 1.80
CA ARG A 36 -24.04 -15.97 2.74
C ARG A 36 -22.70 -16.52 2.23
N ARG A 37 -21.85 -16.88 3.19
CA ARG A 37 -20.44 -17.30 3.09
C ARG A 37 -20.21 -18.62 2.35
N ILE A 38 -19.05 -18.71 1.70
CA ILE A 38 -18.28 -19.96 1.61
C ILE A 38 -17.04 -19.75 2.49
N PRO A 39 -16.75 -20.59 3.50
CA PRO A 39 -15.52 -20.48 4.29
C PRO A 39 -14.33 -20.97 3.45
N ASN A 40 -13.36 -20.09 3.21
CA ASN A 40 -12.09 -20.45 2.57
C ASN A 40 -11.08 -20.89 3.65
N PRO A 41 -10.44 -22.06 3.56
CA PRO A 41 -9.69 -22.68 4.65
C PRO A 41 -8.23 -22.16 4.83
N ASP A 42 -7.96 -20.89 4.55
CA ASP A 42 -6.70 -20.22 4.90
C ASP A 42 -7.02 -18.87 5.58
N ASN A 43 -7.71 -18.99 6.71
CA ASN A 43 -8.28 -17.92 7.51
C ASN A 43 -7.25 -17.34 8.49
N THR A 44 -6.30 -16.58 7.98
CA THR A 44 -5.75 -15.43 8.72
C THR A 44 -5.69 -14.22 7.80
N LEU A 45 -6.86 -13.64 7.51
CA LEU A 45 -6.89 -12.18 7.35
C LEU A 45 -6.50 -11.60 8.71
N THR A 46 -5.22 -11.40 8.94
CA THR A 46 -4.76 -10.44 9.93
C THR A 46 -5.25 -9.07 9.45
N ASP A 47 -5.98 -8.34 10.28
CA ASP A 47 -6.48 -6.99 9.97
C ASP A 47 -5.35 -6.00 9.61
N ASP A 48 -4.10 -6.34 9.92
CA ASP A 48 -2.92 -5.59 9.49
C ASP A 48 -2.26 -6.29 8.30
N GLY A 49 -1.89 -5.49 7.29
CA GLY A 49 -1.41 -6.02 6.03
C GLY A 49 -0.55 -5.03 5.27
N SER A 50 0.10 -5.55 4.22
CA SER A 50 0.87 -4.74 3.30
C SER A 50 -0.04 -4.22 2.19
N TYR A 51 0.09 -2.94 1.88
CA TYR A 51 -0.69 -2.20 0.91
C TYR A 51 0.24 -1.51 -0.08
N LEU A 52 -0.27 -1.32 -1.30
CA LEU A 52 0.32 -0.46 -2.30
C LEU A 52 -0.45 0.86 -2.30
N VAL A 53 0.25 1.96 -2.07
CA VAL A 53 -0.33 3.30 -2.04
C VAL A 53 0.20 4.07 -3.24
N ILE A 54 -0.69 4.50 -4.12
CA ILE A 54 -0.34 5.34 -5.26
C ILE A 54 -0.48 6.79 -4.82
N ILE A 55 0.60 7.55 -4.93
CA ILE A 55 0.63 8.98 -4.62
C ILE A 55 0.91 9.80 -5.88
N ASN A 56 0.40 11.03 -5.89
CA ASN A 56 0.68 12.03 -6.93
C ASN A 56 1.17 13.31 -6.25
N THR A 57 2.48 13.42 -6.10
CA THR A 57 3.13 14.57 -5.46
C THR A 57 4.52 14.76 -6.05
N LYS A 58 4.96 16.01 -6.09
CA LYS A 58 6.35 16.35 -6.43
C LYS A 58 7.30 16.08 -5.26
N ASP A 59 6.82 16.25 -4.03
CA ASP A 59 7.57 15.99 -2.81
C ASP A 59 7.17 14.64 -2.22
N LYS A 60 7.89 13.60 -2.66
CA LYS A 60 7.66 12.22 -2.23
C LYS A 60 8.11 12.00 -0.78
N SER A 61 9.21 12.64 -0.38
CA SER A 61 9.78 12.53 0.95
C SER A 61 8.77 13.00 2.00
N GLN A 62 8.09 14.13 1.75
CA GLN A 62 7.03 14.62 2.62
C GLN A 62 5.85 13.65 2.72
N ALA A 63 5.43 13.03 1.61
CA ALA A 63 4.35 12.05 1.62
C ALA A 63 4.70 10.78 2.40
N ILE A 64 5.93 10.27 2.22
CA ILE A 64 6.47 9.13 2.96
C ILE A 64 6.52 9.44 4.46
N GLU A 65 7.07 10.60 4.84
CA GLU A 65 7.16 11.03 6.24
C GLU A 65 5.76 11.20 6.88
N THR A 66 4.80 11.75 6.14
CA THR A 66 3.42 11.93 6.62
C THR A 66 2.77 10.59 6.93
N ILE A 67 2.87 9.62 6.01
CA ILE A 67 2.34 8.27 6.21
C ILE A 67 3.09 7.56 7.34
N HIS A 68 4.41 7.71 7.41
CA HIS A 68 5.23 7.15 8.48
C HIS A 68 4.79 7.63 9.87
N LYS A 69 4.63 8.95 10.05
CA LYS A 69 4.14 9.53 11.31
C LYS A 69 2.76 9.00 11.66
N LEU A 70 1.86 8.91 10.69
CA LEU A 70 0.51 8.37 10.90
C LEU A 70 0.56 6.92 11.43
N ILE A 71 1.47 6.10 10.89
CA ILE A 71 1.70 4.73 11.37
C ILE A 71 2.22 4.73 12.81
N LEU A 72 3.25 5.53 13.11
CA LEU A 72 3.86 5.59 14.44
C LEU A 72 2.88 6.08 15.52
N GLU A 73 2.11 7.13 15.22
CA GLU A 73 1.12 7.72 16.14
C GLU A 73 -0.04 6.77 16.43
N ASN A 74 -0.32 5.84 15.52
CA ASN A 74 -1.43 4.89 15.64
C ASN A 74 -0.94 3.45 15.77
N LYS A 75 0.29 3.24 16.29
CA LYS A 75 0.85 1.91 16.56
C LYS A 75 -0.13 1.01 17.30
N GLY A 76 -0.83 1.54 18.31
CA GLY A 76 -1.80 0.76 19.09
C GLY A 76 -3.01 0.21 18.31
N THR A 77 -3.23 0.65 17.06
CA THR A 77 -4.29 0.10 16.19
C THR A 77 -3.91 -1.21 15.51
N PHE A 78 -2.63 -1.56 15.52
CA PHE A 78 -2.13 -2.82 14.97
C PHE A 78 -2.33 -3.94 15.99
N LYS A 79 -2.84 -5.07 15.53
CA LYS A 79 -3.03 -6.29 16.33
C LYS A 79 -1.72 -6.92 16.75
N ASP A 80 -0.73 -6.89 15.87
CA ASP A 80 0.56 -7.52 16.10
C ASP A 80 1.67 -6.46 16.21
N GLN A 81 1.97 -6.08 17.46
CA GLN A 81 3.03 -5.11 17.75
C GLN A 81 4.43 -5.69 17.51
N ASN A 82 4.63 -7.00 17.69
CA ASN A 82 5.93 -7.63 17.52
C ASN A 82 6.40 -7.56 16.05
N ARG A 83 5.44 -7.49 15.13
CA ARG A 83 5.69 -7.36 13.70
C ARG A 83 6.37 -6.05 13.31
N PHE A 84 6.26 -5.00 14.12
CA PHE A 84 7.03 -3.76 13.89
C PHE A 84 8.53 -4.03 13.97
N GLU A 85 8.97 -4.79 14.98
CA GLU A 85 10.39 -5.13 15.17
C GLU A 85 10.88 -6.02 14.03
N GLU A 86 10.08 -7.02 13.62
CA GLU A 86 10.41 -7.89 12.49
C GLU A 86 10.57 -7.11 11.18
N ILE A 87 9.64 -6.18 10.90
CA ILE A 87 9.69 -5.34 9.69
C ILE A 87 10.90 -4.43 9.71
N GLN A 88 11.22 -3.83 10.86
CA GLN A 88 12.40 -2.97 10.99
C GLN A 88 13.69 -3.79 10.82
N LEU A 89 13.77 -4.97 11.43
CA LEU A 89 14.92 -5.87 11.28
C LEU A 89 15.11 -6.35 9.84
N ASP A 90 14.02 -6.66 9.13
CA ASP A 90 14.08 -7.03 7.72
C ASP A 90 14.50 -5.84 6.84
N HIS A 91 13.99 -4.64 7.14
CA HIS A 91 14.42 -3.40 6.48
C HIS A 91 15.91 -3.13 6.69
N ASP A 92 16.41 -3.18 7.92
CA ASP A 92 17.82 -2.92 8.24
C ASP A 92 18.75 -3.93 7.52
N LYS A 93 18.34 -5.19 7.41
CA LYS A 93 19.06 -6.22 6.64
C LYS A 93 19.08 -5.93 5.15
N ASN A 94 17.95 -5.46 4.61
CA ASN A 94 17.78 -5.26 3.17
C ASN A 94 18.21 -3.87 2.69
N ARG A 95 18.33 -2.88 3.58
CA ARG A 95 18.76 -1.50 3.29
C ARG A 95 20.14 -1.45 2.65
N ASN A 96 21.00 -2.41 2.98
CA ASN A 96 22.36 -2.51 2.43
C ASN A 96 22.44 -3.28 1.10
N ASN A 97 21.33 -3.84 0.60
CA ASN A 97 21.29 -4.46 -0.71
C ASN A 97 21.16 -3.38 -1.79
N TYR A 98 22.31 -3.00 -2.38
CA TYR A 98 22.57 -1.95 -3.36
C TYR A 98 21.61 -1.80 -4.58
N LEU A 99 20.61 -2.66 -4.73
CA LEU A 99 19.70 -2.67 -5.90
C LEU A 99 18.39 -1.89 -5.66
N VAL A 100 17.99 -1.64 -4.42
CA VAL A 100 16.72 -0.98 -4.08
C VAL A 100 16.95 -0.02 -2.92
N ASP A 101 16.66 1.26 -3.13
CA ASP A 101 16.64 2.25 -2.05
C ASP A 101 15.36 2.07 -1.23
N TYR A 102 15.48 1.40 -0.09
CA TYR A 102 14.38 1.19 0.84
C TYR A 102 14.10 2.41 1.74
N GLY A 103 14.81 3.53 1.57
CA GLY A 103 14.68 4.72 2.40
C GLY A 103 14.96 4.46 3.89
N ASP A 104 14.44 5.34 4.74
CA ASP A 104 14.71 5.32 6.19
C ASP A 104 13.63 4.62 7.03
N SER A 105 12.55 4.12 6.41
CA SER A 105 11.48 3.42 7.13
C SER A 105 11.16 2.06 6.54
N GLY A 106 11.19 1.02 7.39
CA GLY A 106 10.68 -0.31 7.04
C GLY A 106 9.17 -0.38 6.82
N TYR A 107 8.41 0.60 7.32
CA TYR A 107 6.95 0.59 7.27
C TYR A 107 6.39 1.24 6.01
N VAL A 108 7.15 2.15 5.39
CA VAL A 108 6.75 2.87 4.19
C VAL A 108 7.99 3.21 3.35
N TYR A 109 8.01 2.74 2.10
CA TYR A 109 9.08 3.04 1.16
C TYR A 109 8.57 3.03 -0.28
N GLU A 110 9.28 3.74 -1.16
CA GLU A 110 8.94 3.79 -2.58
C GLU A 110 9.40 2.51 -3.28
N ILE A 111 8.53 1.92 -4.10
CA ILE A 111 8.89 0.76 -4.94
C ILE A 111 8.98 1.10 -6.43
N SER A 112 8.35 2.20 -6.85
CA SER A 112 8.39 2.64 -8.24
C SER A 112 7.91 4.09 -8.37
N SER A 113 8.43 4.79 -9.38
CA SER A 113 7.97 6.12 -9.77
C SER A 113 7.87 6.25 -11.28
N LEU A 114 6.77 6.84 -11.75
CA LEU A 114 6.56 7.13 -13.15
C LEU A 114 5.77 8.44 -13.32
N LYS A 115 6.32 9.40 -14.08
CA LYS A 115 5.63 10.63 -14.50
C LYS A 115 4.96 11.41 -13.34
N GLY A 116 5.65 11.56 -12.21
CA GLY A 116 5.16 12.30 -11.04
C GLY A 116 4.18 11.52 -10.15
N LYS A 117 3.85 10.28 -10.51
CA LYS A 117 3.14 9.33 -9.65
C LYS A 117 4.15 8.35 -9.06
N SER A 118 4.00 8.03 -7.77
CA SER A 118 4.84 7.05 -7.08
C SER A 118 3.97 5.97 -6.47
N VAL A 119 4.50 4.75 -6.44
CA VAL A 119 3.89 3.62 -5.73
C VAL A 119 4.73 3.37 -4.49
N LEU A 120 4.10 3.49 -3.33
CA LEU A 120 4.67 3.17 -2.04
C LEU A 120 4.22 1.79 -1.60
N TYR A 121 5.14 1.01 -1.04
CA TYR A 121 4.81 -0.15 -0.23
C TYR A 121 4.63 0.30 1.21
N VAL A 122 3.49 -0.02 1.81
CA VAL A 122 3.11 0.49 3.13
C VAL A 122 2.51 -0.63 3.98
N TRP A 123 2.89 -0.73 5.25
CA TRP A 123 2.23 -1.61 6.20
C TRP A 123 1.21 -0.84 7.04
N LEU A 124 -0.07 -1.23 6.96
CA LEU A 124 -1.20 -0.51 7.56
C LEU A 124 -2.15 -1.46 8.29
N SER A 125 -2.73 -0.97 9.39
CA SER A 125 -3.93 -1.55 10.01
C SER A 125 -5.18 -1.18 9.22
N THR A 126 -6.25 -1.97 9.33
CA THR A 126 -7.54 -1.69 8.69
C THR A 126 -8.03 -0.25 8.97
N GLU A 127 -7.83 0.26 10.19
CA GLU A 127 -8.24 1.62 10.56
C GLU A 127 -7.43 2.71 9.86
N LEU A 128 -6.14 2.46 9.63
CA LEU A 128 -5.26 3.42 8.97
C LEU A 128 -5.47 3.49 7.46
N VAL A 129 -5.96 2.41 6.83
CA VAL A 129 -6.24 2.39 5.39
C VAL A 129 -7.16 3.53 4.98
N ASP A 130 -8.24 3.75 5.72
CA ASP A 130 -9.20 4.82 5.41
C ASP A 130 -8.65 6.22 5.69
N ARG A 131 -7.73 6.35 6.66
CA ARG A 131 -7.04 7.62 6.93
C ARG A 131 -6.05 7.96 5.82
N VAL A 132 -5.24 6.98 5.40
CA VAL A 132 -4.29 7.14 4.29
C VAL A 132 -5.01 7.47 2.99
N ARG A 133 -6.15 6.81 2.70
CA ARG A 133 -6.95 7.08 1.49
C ARG A 133 -7.46 8.53 1.40
N LYS A 134 -7.64 9.21 2.54
CA LYS A 134 -8.12 10.59 2.61
C LYS A 134 -7.03 11.65 2.46
N LEU A 135 -5.75 11.25 2.41
CA LEU A 135 -4.65 12.20 2.25
C LEU A 135 -4.71 12.81 0.83
N PRO A 136 -4.49 14.13 0.69
CA PRO A 136 -4.74 14.85 -0.57
C PRO A 136 -3.82 14.42 -1.72
N PHE A 137 -2.67 13.82 -1.40
CA PHE A 137 -1.70 13.32 -2.37
C PHE A 137 -1.90 11.83 -2.71
N VAL A 138 -2.84 11.13 -2.06
CA VAL A 138 -3.11 9.70 -2.30
C VAL A 138 -4.17 9.53 -3.38
N LEU A 139 -3.82 8.82 -4.44
CA LEU A 139 -4.74 8.48 -5.53
C LEU A 139 -5.47 7.15 -5.27
N ALA A 140 -4.77 6.16 -4.74
CA ALA A 140 -5.34 4.83 -4.52
C ALA A 140 -4.60 4.08 -3.41
N VAL A 141 -5.32 3.18 -2.75
CA VAL A 141 -4.78 2.23 -1.77
C VAL A 141 -5.31 0.84 -2.13
N SER A 142 -4.41 -0.10 -2.41
CA SER A 142 -4.77 -1.49 -2.73
C SER A 142 -4.02 -2.47 -1.85
N ILE A 143 -4.69 -3.57 -1.48
CA ILE A 143 -4.05 -4.61 -0.68
C ILE A 143 -3.01 -5.35 -1.52
N ASN A 144 -1.81 -5.51 -0.99
CA ASN A 144 -0.76 -6.30 -1.64
C ASN A 144 -0.97 -7.78 -1.35
N ARG A 145 -1.81 -8.44 -2.15
CA ARG A 145 -1.96 -9.90 -2.09
C ARG A 145 -0.75 -10.54 -2.75
N LYS A 146 0.18 -11.08 -1.95
CA LYS A 146 1.18 -12.03 -2.45
C LYS A 146 0.43 -13.19 -3.11
N MET A 147 0.39 -13.21 -4.45
CA MET A 147 -0.17 -14.36 -5.17
C MET A 147 0.79 -15.54 -4.96
N LYS A 148 0.36 -16.55 -4.20
CA LYS A 148 1.00 -17.88 -4.24
C LYS A 148 0.77 -18.43 -5.64
N ILE A 149 1.83 -18.46 -6.45
CA ILE A 149 1.83 -19.17 -7.73
C ILE A 149 2.08 -20.63 -7.37
N TYR A 150 1.06 -21.47 -7.50
CA TYR A 150 1.16 -22.93 -7.42
C TYR A 150 1.81 -23.47 -8.70
#